data_AF-A0A2E3XS29-F1
#
_entry.id   AF-A0A2E3XS29-F1
#
_cell.length_a   1.000
_cell.length_b   1.000
_cell.length_c   1.000
_cell.angle_alpha   90.00
_cell.angle_beta   90.00
_cell.angle_gamma   90.00
#
_symmetry.space_group_name_H-M   'P 1'
#
loop_
_entity.id
_entity.type
_entity.pdbx_description
1 polymer ?
#
loop_
_entity_poly.entity_id
_entity_poly.type
_entity_poly.pdbx_seq_one_letter_code
_entity_poly.pdbx_strand_id
1 'polypeptide(L)'
;MKRSLPHVVRQAQIKARKEPELKKYIIDQMRRLTSFSNPDELIRWLYEEVDRLIATDRDLKNSTCHKGCHFCCYHPISLSPKEMNYLNRTKPDYSEARLKIQYDHFNHGAPINYEQRACIYLDKIKGECSVYKNRPLICRLTHVVTEPVNCHYENDTTPIEHLPLTEAALLIGAFYMIYPEVEIIPTLIKEDPVSN
;
A
#
# COMPACT_ATOMS: atom_id res chain seq x y z
N MET A 1 -10.16 16.04 -6.75
CA MET A 1 -8.96 15.97 -5.91
C MET A 1 -7.76 15.64 -6.81
N LYS A 2 -6.72 16.47 -6.89
CA LYS A 2 -5.51 16.13 -7.70
C LYS A 2 -4.87 14.90 -7.07
N ARG A 3 -4.85 13.77 -7.80
CA ARG A 3 -4.28 12.49 -7.35
C ARG A 3 -2.80 12.71 -7.02
N SER A 4 -2.47 12.78 -5.73
CA SER A 4 -1.09 12.88 -5.28
C SER A 4 -0.53 11.46 -5.09
N LEU A 5 0.59 11.16 -5.74
CA LEU A 5 1.36 9.95 -5.45
C LEU A 5 1.66 9.85 -3.96
N PRO A 6 1.76 8.64 -3.39
CA PRO A 6 2.22 8.47 -2.02
C PRO A 6 3.53 9.21 -1.77
N HIS A 7 3.70 9.79 -0.57
CA HIS A 7 4.83 10.65 -0.26
C HIS A 7 6.18 9.98 -0.57
N VAL A 8 6.34 8.71 -0.18
CA VAL A 8 7.53 7.90 -0.43
C VAL A 8 7.85 7.76 -1.94
N VAL A 9 6.83 7.57 -2.76
CA VAL A 9 6.97 7.50 -4.23
C VAL A 9 7.40 8.85 -4.79
N ARG A 10 6.80 9.93 -4.30
CA ARG A 10 7.15 11.30 -4.72
C ARG A 10 8.61 11.64 -4.37
N GLN A 11 9.08 11.28 -3.18
CA GLN A 11 10.47 11.51 -2.78
C GLN A 11 11.45 10.73 -3.67
N ALA A 12 11.14 9.46 -3.94
CA ALA A 12 11.95 8.62 -4.82
C ALA A 12 12.03 9.21 -6.25
N GLN A 13 10.91 9.71 -6.79
CA GLN A 13 10.90 10.40 -8.08
C GLN A 13 11.73 11.70 -8.09
N ILE A 14 11.70 12.49 -7.01
CA ILE A 14 12.53 13.70 -6.89
C ILE A 14 14.02 13.32 -6.92
N LYS A 15 14.39 12.25 -6.21
CA LYS A 15 15.76 11.71 -6.22
C LYS A 15 16.19 11.26 -7.62
N ALA A 16 15.32 10.50 -8.31
CA ALA A 16 15.60 10.02 -9.67
C ALA A 16 15.77 11.12 -10.72
N ARG A 17 15.23 12.33 -10.50
CA ARG A 17 15.49 13.48 -11.38
C ARG A 17 16.94 13.96 -11.32
N LYS A 18 17.62 13.72 -10.21
CA LYS A 18 19.01 14.14 -9.97
C LYS A 18 20.03 13.04 -10.28
N GLU A 19 19.59 11.79 -10.33
CA GLU A 19 20.45 10.60 -10.47
C GLU A 19 20.13 9.84 -11.77
N PRO A 20 21.02 9.89 -12.79
CA PRO A 20 20.79 9.27 -14.09
C PRO A 20 20.49 7.78 -14.04
N GLU A 21 21.15 7.04 -13.14
CA GLU A 21 20.94 5.60 -12.96
C GLU A 21 19.53 5.28 -12.47
N LEU A 22 19.00 6.06 -11.51
CA LEU A 22 17.61 5.89 -11.04
C LEU A 22 16.59 6.28 -12.11
N LYS A 23 16.90 7.30 -12.93
CA LYS A 23 16.06 7.65 -14.07
C LYS A 23 16.00 6.51 -15.09
N LYS A 24 17.16 5.92 -15.41
CA LYS A 24 17.26 4.74 -16.29
C LYS A 24 16.48 3.57 -15.71
N TYR A 25 16.64 3.30 -14.41
CA TYR A 25 15.90 2.28 -13.70
C TYR A 25 14.38 2.43 -13.86
N ILE A 26 13.82 3.62 -13.63
CA ILE A 26 12.37 3.86 -13.82
C ILE A 26 11.94 3.53 -15.26
N ILE A 27 12.70 3.99 -16.26
CA ILE A 27 12.38 3.76 -17.68
C ILE A 27 12.39 2.26 -17.98
N ASP A 28 13.39 1.53 -17.49
CA ASP A 28 13.50 0.09 -17.69
C ASP A 28 12.37 -0.66 -16.96
N GLN A 29 11.99 -0.24 -15.75
CA GLN A 29 10.82 -0.79 -15.07
C GLN A 29 9.53 -0.50 -15.83
N MET A 30 9.34 0.71 -16.38
CA MET A 30 8.17 1.02 -17.20
C MET A 30 8.07 0.09 -18.42
N ARG A 31 9.18 -0.13 -19.14
CA ARG A 31 9.23 -1.08 -20.26
C ARG A 31 8.84 -2.50 -19.81
N ARG A 32 9.38 -2.94 -18.68
CA ARG A 32 9.08 -4.26 -18.12
C ARG A 32 7.60 -4.40 -17.75
N LEU A 33 7.02 -3.41 -17.06
CA LEU A 33 5.61 -3.37 -16.68
C LEU A 33 4.69 -3.47 -17.91
N THR A 34 5.03 -2.77 -19.00
CA THR A 34 4.23 -2.82 -20.25
C THR A 34 4.37 -4.13 -21.03
N SER A 35 5.32 -5.00 -20.67
CA SER A 35 5.49 -6.30 -21.35
C SER A 35 4.51 -7.37 -20.89
N PHE A 36 3.81 -7.16 -19.77
CA PHE A 36 2.82 -8.10 -19.26
C PHE A 36 1.48 -7.93 -19.98
N SER A 37 0.97 -9.00 -20.57
CA SER A 37 -0.37 -9.04 -21.17
C SER A 37 -1.46 -9.42 -20.16
N ASN A 38 -1.12 -10.26 -19.18
CA ASN A 38 -2.04 -10.69 -18.13
C ASN A 38 -1.94 -9.78 -16.89
N PRO A 39 -3.02 -9.08 -16.49
CA PRO A 39 -3.02 -8.20 -15.32
C PRO A 39 -2.69 -8.90 -14.00
N ASP A 40 -3.11 -10.16 -13.81
CA ASP A 40 -2.87 -10.87 -12.56
C ASP A 40 -1.40 -11.32 -12.45
N GLU A 41 -0.78 -11.71 -13.57
CA GLU A 41 0.66 -11.98 -13.63
C GLU A 41 1.48 -10.71 -13.37
N LEU A 42 1.05 -9.57 -13.92
CA LEU A 42 1.66 -8.27 -13.65
C LEU A 42 1.66 -7.94 -12.16
N ILE A 43 0.50 -8.02 -11.48
CA ILE A 43 0.40 -7.68 -10.06
C ILE A 43 1.19 -8.67 -9.20
N ARG A 44 1.11 -9.96 -9.49
CA ARG A 44 1.89 -10.98 -8.78
C ARG A 44 3.39 -10.74 -8.93
N TRP A 45 3.88 -10.50 -10.14
CA TRP A 45 5.28 -10.16 -10.38
C TRP A 45 5.68 -8.88 -9.63
N LEU A 46 4.82 -7.86 -9.63
CA LEU A 46 5.10 -6.61 -8.94
C LEU A 46 5.21 -6.79 -7.42
N TYR A 47 4.37 -7.64 -6.83
CA TYR A 47 4.47 -8.01 -5.41
C TYR A 47 5.79 -8.74 -5.11
N GLU A 48 6.11 -9.77 -5.89
CA GLU A 48 7.33 -10.56 -5.75
C GLU A 48 8.59 -9.68 -5.90
N GLU A 49 8.61 -8.78 -6.88
CA GLU A 49 9.75 -7.92 -7.15
C GLU A 49 9.93 -6.83 -6.09
N VAL A 50 8.84 -6.22 -5.60
CA VAL A 50 8.91 -5.28 -4.48
C VAL A 50 9.44 -5.98 -3.23
N ASP A 51 8.92 -7.18 -2.90
CA ASP A 51 9.40 -7.95 -1.76
C ASP A 51 10.88 -8.34 -1.91
N ARG A 52 11.34 -8.66 -3.13
CA ARG A 52 12.75 -8.93 -3.42
C ARG A 52 13.63 -7.70 -3.15
N LEU A 53 13.22 -6.52 -3.63
CA LEU A 53 13.96 -5.27 -3.43
C LEU A 53 14.06 -4.92 -1.94
N ILE A 54 12.95 -5.05 -1.22
CA ILE A 54 12.85 -4.87 0.24
C ILE A 54 13.79 -5.85 0.97
N ALA A 55 13.79 -7.13 0.60
CA ALA A 55 14.62 -8.14 1.24
C ALA A 55 16.13 -7.91 1.06
N THR A 56 16.53 -7.22 -0.02
CA THR A 56 17.93 -6.85 -0.27
C THR A 56 18.36 -5.53 0.37
N ASP A 57 17.40 -4.78 0.93
CA ASP A 57 17.67 -3.51 1.60
C ASP A 57 18.35 -3.75 2.96
N ARG A 58 19.48 -3.08 3.18
CA ARG A 58 20.29 -3.28 4.39
C ARG A 58 19.67 -2.63 5.62
N ASP A 59 18.93 -1.55 5.43
CA ASP A 59 18.35 -0.76 6.50
C ASP A 59 17.09 -1.45 7.06
N LEU A 60 16.46 -2.31 6.26
CA LEU A 60 15.33 -3.14 6.69
C LEU A 60 15.71 -4.43 7.44
N LYS A 61 17.00 -4.72 7.63
CA LYS A 61 17.43 -5.93 8.36
C LYS A 61 16.86 -6.04 9.77
N ASN A 62 16.55 -4.90 10.39
CA ASN A 62 15.99 -4.82 11.74
C ASN A 62 14.50 -4.47 11.75
N SER A 63 13.81 -4.57 10.60
CA SER A 63 12.37 -4.29 10.56
C SER A 63 11.61 -5.28 11.44
N THR A 64 10.69 -4.75 12.24
CA THR A 64 9.78 -5.53 13.09
C THR A 64 8.51 -5.93 12.35
N CYS A 65 8.42 -5.64 11.05
CA CYS A 65 7.25 -5.98 10.24
C CYS A 65 7.14 -7.50 9.99
N HIS A 66 6.12 -8.09 10.60
CA HIS A 66 5.68 -9.47 10.34
C HIS A 66 4.14 -9.55 10.34
N LYS A 67 3.59 -10.73 10.03
CA LYS A 67 2.15 -10.97 10.20
C LYS A 67 1.80 -10.82 11.69
N GLY A 68 0.87 -9.92 12.02
CA GLY A 68 0.59 -9.49 13.40
C GLY A 68 1.06 -8.08 13.72
N CYS A 69 1.97 -7.52 12.90
CA CYS A 69 2.23 -6.09 12.88
C CYS A 69 1.15 -5.41 12.02
N HIS A 70 0.36 -4.52 12.62
CA HIS A 70 -0.79 -3.89 11.96
C HIS A 70 -0.69 -2.36 11.87
N PHE A 71 0.51 -1.81 12.06
CA PHE A 71 0.77 -0.38 11.95
C PHE A 71 0.28 0.20 10.59
N CYS A 72 0.64 -0.45 9.47
CA CYS A 72 0.23 0.00 8.14
C CYS A 72 -1.29 -0.05 7.91
N CYS A 73 -2.04 -0.82 8.71
CA CYS A 73 -3.49 -0.87 8.62
C CYS A 73 -4.17 0.43 9.07
N TYR A 74 -3.46 1.34 9.77
CA TYR A 74 -4.03 2.61 10.21
C TYR A 74 -3.71 3.78 9.27
N HIS A 75 -3.03 3.51 8.16
CA HIS A 75 -2.77 4.50 7.12
C HIS A 75 -3.80 4.42 5.98
N PRO A 76 -3.98 5.53 5.22
CA PRO A 76 -4.73 5.49 3.97
C PRO A 76 -4.09 4.50 2.98
N ILE A 77 -4.79 3.41 2.68
CA ILE A 77 -4.32 2.41 1.73
C ILE A 77 -4.89 2.73 0.35
N SER A 78 -4.01 3.19 -0.53
CA SER A 78 -4.33 3.43 -1.94
C SER A 78 -4.00 2.21 -2.80
N LEU A 79 -4.89 1.89 -3.73
CA LEU A 79 -4.79 0.79 -4.68
C LEU A 79 -5.08 1.28 -6.10
N SER A 80 -4.54 0.56 -7.08
CA SER A 80 -5.07 0.67 -8.45
C SER A 80 -6.25 -0.28 -8.67
N PRO A 81 -7.16 -0.03 -9.63
CA PRO A 81 -8.20 -1.00 -10.01
C PRO A 81 -7.65 -2.37 -10.40
N LYS A 82 -6.46 -2.43 -11.02
CA LYS A 82 -5.81 -3.71 -11.36
C LYS A 82 -5.43 -4.50 -10.11
N GLU A 83 -4.85 -3.82 -9.14
CA GLU A 83 -4.46 -4.41 -7.87
C GLU A 83 -5.69 -4.83 -7.06
N MET A 84 -6.73 -3.98 -7.02
CA MET A 84 -8.01 -4.31 -6.39
C MET A 84 -8.64 -5.57 -6.99
N ASN A 85 -8.70 -5.65 -8.32
CA ASN A 85 -9.23 -6.83 -9.01
C ASN A 85 -8.41 -8.10 -8.69
N TYR A 86 -7.09 -7.98 -8.60
CA TYR A 86 -6.23 -9.08 -8.18
C TYR A 86 -6.55 -9.52 -6.74
N LEU A 87 -6.66 -8.57 -5.80
CA LEU A 87 -7.00 -8.86 -4.41
C LEU A 87 -8.37 -9.53 -4.29
N ASN A 88 -9.40 -9.02 -4.97
CA ASN A 88 -10.75 -9.59 -4.91
C ASN A 88 -10.83 -11.05 -5.37
N ARG A 89 -9.99 -11.47 -6.32
CA ARG A 89 -9.89 -12.88 -6.75
C ARG A 89 -9.34 -13.79 -5.66
N THR A 90 -8.57 -13.25 -4.72
CA THR A 90 -8.09 -13.99 -3.54
C THR A 90 -9.18 -14.17 -2.48
N LYS A 91 -10.38 -13.60 -2.70
CA LYS A 91 -11.53 -13.62 -1.79
C LYS A 91 -11.15 -13.21 -0.36
N PRO A 92 -10.61 -11.99 -0.18
CA PRO A 92 -10.10 -11.55 1.10
C PRO A 92 -11.26 -11.35 2.07
N ASP A 93 -11.04 -11.69 3.33
CA ASP A 93 -11.95 -11.32 4.41
C ASP A 93 -11.77 -9.82 4.72
N TYR A 94 -12.87 -9.08 4.78
CA TYR A 94 -12.87 -7.67 5.13
C TYR A 94 -14.12 -7.28 5.91
N SER A 95 -14.03 -6.20 6.68
CA SER A 95 -15.15 -5.69 7.48
C SER A 95 -16.00 -4.70 6.69
N GLU A 96 -17.19 -5.12 6.28
CA GLU A 96 -18.20 -4.26 5.64
C GLU A 96 -18.57 -3.05 6.50
N ALA A 97 -18.70 -3.24 7.82
CA ALA A 97 -19.00 -2.15 8.75
C ALA A 97 -17.93 -1.04 8.70
N ARG A 98 -16.65 -1.40 8.65
CA ARG A 98 -15.56 -0.42 8.49
C ARG A 98 -15.50 0.16 7.09
N LEU A 99 -15.78 -0.65 6.06
CA LEU A 99 -15.87 -0.16 4.69
C LEU A 99 -16.87 1.00 4.59
N LYS A 100 -18.08 0.82 5.13
CA LYS A 100 -19.11 1.86 5.11
C LYS A 100 -18.65 3.14 5.82
N ILE A 101 -18.11 3.01 7.03
CA ILE A 101 -17.63 4.16 7.82
C ILE A 101 -16.55 4.93 7.05
N GLN A 102 -15.61 4.22 6.44
CA GLN A 102 -14.52 4.84 5.71
C GLN A 102 -14.97 5.42 4.36
N TYR A 103 -15.94 4.80 3.68
CA TYR A 103 -16.57 5.36 2.49
C TYR A 103 -17.20 6.72 2.80
N ASP A 104 -18.01 6.79 3.87
CA ASP A 104 -18.66 8.04 4.30
C ASP A 104 -17.61 9.11 4.67
N HIS A 105 -16.50 8.72 5.29
CA HIS A 105 -15.39 9.62 5.57
C HIS A 105 -14.76 10.21 4.30
N PHE A 106 -14.33 9.36 3.37
CA PHE A 106 -13.57 9.80 2.19
C PHE A 106 -14.44 10.48 1.12
N ASN A 107 -15.73 10.13 1.01
CA ASN A 107 -16.64 10.71 0.00
C ASN A 107 -17.53 11.84 0.53
N HIS A 108 -17.84 11.84 1.84
CA HIS A 108 -18.80 12.78 2.43
C HIS A 108 -18.21 13.62 3.57
N GLY A 109 -16.94 13.41 3.93
CA GLY A 109 -16.26 14.16 4.98
C GLY A 109 -16.76 13.82 6.38
N ALA A 110 -17.42 12.67 6.56
CA ALA A 110 -17.87 12.23 7.88
C ALA A 110 -16.68 12.10 8.84
N PRO A 111 -16.75 12.63 10.07
CA PRO A 111 -15.67 12.48 11.02
C PRO A 111 -15.53 11.01 11.45
N ILE A 112 -14.29 10.54 11.55
CA ILE A 112 -13.97 9.21 12.10
C ILE A 112 -12.91 9.35 13.18
N ASN A 113 -13.08 8.59 14.25
CA ASN A 113 -12.07 8.46 15.30
C ASN A 113 -10.91 7.57 14.84
N TYR A 114 -9.86 7.47 15.66
CA TYR A 114 -8.66 6.72 15.29
C TYR A 114 -8.94 5.21 15.10
N GLU A 115 -9.74 4.59 15.96
CA GLU A 115 -10.08 3.17 15.84
C GLU A 115 -10.82 2.83 14.54
N GLN A 116 -11.60 3.79 14.02
CA GLN A 116 -12.33 3.69 12.76
C GLN A 116 -11.42 3.83 11.53
N ARG A 117 -10.17 4.31 11.70
CA ARG A 117 -9.18 4.40 10.60
C ARG A 117 -8.55 3.05 10.23
N ALA A 118 -8.66 2.05 11.10
CA ALA A 118 -8.19 0.70 10.82
C ALA A 118 -8.76 0.18 9.50
N CYS A 119 -7.93 -0.13 8.52
CA CYS A 119 -8.34 -0.54 7.18
C CYS A 119 -9.24 -1.78 7.23
N ILE A 120 -10.05 -1.95 6.18
CA ILE A 120 -11.07 -3.01 6.12
C ILE A 120 -10.50 -4.43 6.29
N TYR A 121 -9.21 -4.64 6.01
CA TYR A 121 -8.52 -5.93 6.07
C TYR A 121 -7.92 -6.28 7.45
N LEU A 122 -7.91 -5.36 8.42
CA LEU A 122 -7.37 -5.70 9.75
C LEU A 122 -8.37 -6.56 10.53
N ASP A 123 -8.10 -7.83 10.78
CA ASP A 123 -8.84 -8.63 11.77
C ASP A 123 -8.48 -8.12 13.17
N LYS A 124 -9.38 -7.34 13.79
CA LYS A 124 -9.17 -6.79 15.14
C LYS A 124 -9.20 -7.85 16.24
N ILE A 125 -9.81 -9.01 15.99
CA ILE A 125 -9.88 -10.10 16.97
C ILE A 125 -8.52 -10.79 17.03
N LYS A 126 -7.93 -11.07 15.85
CA LYS A 126 -6.62 -11.71 15.76
C LYS A 126 -5.44 -10.73 15.83
N GLY A 127 -5.68 -9.44 15.61
CA GLY A 127 -4.61 -8.44 15.46
C GLY A 127 -3.80 -8.62 14.18
N GLU A 128 -4.38 -9.21 13.13
CA GLU A 128 -3.66 -9.58 11.91
C GLU A 128 -4.33 -9.00 10.65
N CYS A 129 -3.53 -8.64 9.64
CA CYS A 129 -4.06 -8.30 8.32
C CYS A 129 -4.51 -9.59 7.60
N SER A 130 -5.78 -9.66 7.21
CA SER A 130 -6.36 -10.82 6.51
C SER A 130 -5.70 -11.08 5.15
N VAL A 131 -5.20 -10.02 4.51
CA VAL A 131 -4.50 -10.09 3.22
C VAL A 131 -2.97 -10.01 3.35
N TYR A 132 -2.39 -10.26 4.52
CA TYR A 132 -0.95 -9.99 4.76
C TYR A 132 -0.01 -10.56 3.67
N LYS A 133 -0.24 -11.79 3.20
CA LYS A 133 0.57 -12.41 2.13
C LYS A 133 0.45 -11.66 0.80
N ASN A 134 -0.76 -11.21 0.48
CA ASN A 134 -1.09 -10.43 -0.71
C ASN A 134 -1.23 -8.94 -0.37
N ARG A 135 -0.48 -8.43 0.61
CA ARG A 135 -0.66 -7.05 1.07
C ARG A 135 -0.41 -6.05 -0.08
N PRO A 136 -1.19 -4.95 -0.14
CA PRO A 136 -1.05 -3.94 -1.17
C PRO A 136 0.37 -3.38 -1.34
N LEU A 137 0.69 -2.88 -2.55
CA LEU A 137 1.97 -2.23 -2.87
C LEU A 137 2.32 -1.15 -1.87
N ILE A 138 1.36 -0.28 -1.54
CA ILE A 138 1.59 0.79 -0.59
C ILE A 138 1.89 0.26 0.82
N CYS A 139 1.25 -0.82 1.22
CA CYS A 139 1.51 -1.47 2.51
C CYS A 139 2.91 -2.10 2.56
N ARG A 140 3.48 -2.49 1.41
CA ARG A 140 4.87 -2.98 1.30
C ARG A 140 5.91 -1.87 1.42
N LEU A 141 5.54 -0.61 1.19
CA LEU A 141 6.46 0.53 1.41
C LEU A 141 6.40 1.07 2.83
N THR A 142 5.44 0.63 3.64
CA THR A 142 5.28 1.04 5.03
C THR A 142 5.90 -0.01 5.94
N HIS A 143 7.05 0.33 6.51
CA HIS A 143 7.76 -0.52 7.46
C HIS A 143 7.91 0.16 8.81
N VAL A 144 7.73 -0.62 9.87
CA VAL A 144 8.17 -0.28 11.22
C VAL A 144 9.60 -0.80 11.36
N VAL A 145 10.51 0.11 11.67
CA VAL A 145 11.95 -0.14 11.83
C VAL A 145 12.42 0.15 13.26
N THR A 146 11.48 0.54 14.10
CA THR A 146 11.62 0.77 15.54
C THR A 146 11.14 -0.47 16.32
N GLU A 147 11.19 -0.40 17.65
CA GLU A 147 10.81 -1.48 18.57
C GLU A 147 9.45 -2.11 18.24
N PRO A 148 9.27 -3.44 18.43
CA PRO A 148 8.03 -4.15 18.07
C PRO A 148 6.75 -3.58 18.69
N VAL A 149 6.87 -2.89 19.83
CA VAL A 149 5.76 -2.18 20.48
C VAL A 149 5.08 -1.16 19.55
N ASN A 150 5.83 -0.58 18.60
CA ASN A 150 5.35 0.38 17.61
C ASN A 150 4.61 -0.28 16.42
N CYS A 151 4.57 -1.61 16.35
CA CYS A 151 3.68 -2.31 15.42
C CYS A 151 2.20 -2.17 15.80
N HIS A 152 1.94 -1.79 17.05
CA HIS A 152 0.61 -1.57 17.59
C HIS A 152 0.37 -0.07 17.69
N TYR A 153 -0.81 0.35 17.22
CA TYR A 153 -1.14 1.75 17.11
C TYR A 153 -1.27 2.43 18.48
N GLU A 154 -1.58 1.67 19.55
CA GLU A 154 -1.65 2.22 20.90
C GLU A 154 -0.33 2.88 21.34
N ASN A 155 0.77 2.58 20.64
CA ASN A 155 2.11 3.07 20.93
C ASN A 155 2.67 3.98 19.83
N ASP A 156 1.83 4.52 18.95
CA ASP A 156 2.14 5.46 17.85
C ASP A 156 2.55 6.86 18.37
N THR A 157 3.50 6.87 19.31
CA THR A 157 4.10 8.07 19.93
C THR A 157 5.50 8.35 19.38
N THR A 158 6.05 7.39 18.63
CA THR A 158 7.40 7.44 18.07
C THR A 158 7.34 7.74 16.57
N PRO A 159 8.07 8.74 16.05
CA PRO A 159 8.15 8.98 14.61
C PRO A 159 8.65 7.71 13.91
N ILE A 160 7.90 7.23 12.93
CA ILE A 160 8.34 6.10 12.12
C ILE A 160 9.31 6.61 11.08
N GLU A 161 10.52 6.08 11.15
CA GLU A 161 11.56 6.37 10.19
C GLU A 161 11.17 5.70 8.86
N HIS A 162 10.77 6.54 7.89
CA HIS A 162 10.55 6.08 6.53
C HIS A 162 11.90 5.82 5.87
N LEU A 163 12.27 4.55 5.77
CA LEU A 163 13.47 4.18 5.02
C LEU A 163 13.28 4.48 3.53
N PRO A 164 14.33 5.01 2.87
CA PRO A 164 14.27 5.31 1.45
C PRO A 164 14.41 4.01 0.66
N LEU A 165 13.33 3.22 0.60
CA LEU A 165 13.14 2.06 -0.28
C LEU A 165 13.08 2.53 -1.74
N THR A 166 14.17 3.15 -2.21
CA THR A 166 14.17 4.02 -3.38
C THR A 166 13.77 3.21 -4.61
N GLU A 167 14.40 2.06 -4.84
CA GLU A 167 14.10 1.22 -5.99
C GLU A 167 12.68 0.67 -5.93
N ALA A 168 12.22 0.15 -4.79
CA ALA A 168 10.86 -0.35 -4.62
C ALA A 168 9.81 0.77 -4.81
N ALA A 169 10.06 1.95 -4.27
CA ALA A 169 9.21 3.13 -4.42
C ALA A 169 9.20 3.64 -5.87
N LEU A 170 10.33 3.55 -6.58
CA LEU A 170 10.41 3.89 -8.00
C LEU A 170 9.69 2.88 -8.88
N LEU A 171 9.77 1.58 -8.57
CA LEU A 171 9.02 0.53 -9.27
C LEU A 171 7.51 0.74 -9.10
N ILE A 172 7.03 0.99 -7.88
CA ILE A 172 5.63 1.33 -7.61
C ILE A 172 5.24 2.65 -8.30
N GLY A 173 6.15 3.64 -8.29
CA GLY A 173 5.97 4.90 -9.02
C GLY A 173 5.82 4.70 -10.52
N ALA A 174 6.64 3.86 -11.14
CA ALA A 174 6.55 3.49 -12.55
C ALA A 174 5.19 2.84 -12.86
N PHE A 175 4.74 1.94 -11.99
CA PHE A 175 3.41 1.33 -12.10
C PHE A 175 2.29 2.38 -12.05
N TYR A 176 2.30 3.31 -11.10
CA TYR A 176 1.30 4.38 -11.03
C TYR A 176 1.40 5.42 -12.14
N MET A 177 2.56 5.57 -12.80
CA MET A 177 2.69 6.41 -13.99
C MET A 177 2.02 5.77 -15.22
N ILE A 178 2.09 4.45 -15.34
CA ILE A 178 1.42 3.71 -16.43
C ILE A 178 -0.08 3.54 -16.14
N TYR A 179 -0.42 3.31 -14.87
CA TYR A 179 -1.79 3.08 -14.40
C TYR A 179 -2.16 4.13 -13.34
N PRO A 180 -2.50 5.36 -13.76
CA PRO A 180 -2.72 6.52 -12.87
C PRO A 180 -4.06 6.50 -12.12
N GLU A 181 -4.87 5.48 -12.36
CA GLU A 181 -6.07 5.18 -11.58
C GLU A 181 -5.65 4.58 -10.25
N VAL A 182 -5.45 5.45 -9.25
CA VAL A 182 -5.13 5.05 -7.88
C VAL A 182 -6.08 5.78 -6.96
N GLU A 183 -6.75 5.00 -6.11
CA GLU A 183 -7.80 5.47 -5.21
C GLU A 183 -7.70 4.73 -3.87
N ILE A 184 -8.29 5.29 -2.82
CA ILE A 184 -8.24 4.67 -1.49
C ILE A 184 -9.24 3.51 -1.48
N ILE A 185 -8.91 2.39 -0.83
CA ILE A 185 -9.75 1.17 -0.79
C ILE A 185 -11.26 1.46 -0.69
N PRO A 186 -11.73 2.28 0.28
CA PRO A 186 -13.15 2.48 0.48
C PRO A 186 -13.85 3.10 -0.72
N THR A 187 -13.16 3.90 -1.55
CA THR A 187 -13.77 4.54 -2.73
C THR A 187 -13.76 3.62 -3.96
N LEU A 188 -12.93 2.57 -3.95
CA LEU A 188 -12.83 1.58 -5.03
C LEU A 188 -13.87 0.47 -4.92
N ILE A 189 -14.24 0.10 -3.70
CA ILE A 189 -15.33 -0.84 -3.47
C ILE A 189 -16.63 -0.06 -3.66
N LYS A 190 -17.07 0.00 -4.93
CA LYS A 190 -18.42 0.44 -5.29
C LYS A 190 -19.41 -0.62 -4.82
N GLU A 191 -19.71 -0.63 -3.53
CA GLU A 191 -21.02 -1.11 -3.10
C GLU A 191 -21.96 0.07 -3.30
N ASP A 192 -22.97 -0.08 -4.18
CA ASP A 192 -24.20 0.70 -4.05
C ASP A 192 -24.73 0.38 -2.65
N PRO A 193 -24.62 1.30 -1.66
CA PRO A 193 -25.27 1.08 -0.39
C PRO A 193 -26.75 1.35 -0.68
N VAL A 194 -27.58 0.32 -0.59
CA VAL A 194 -29.04 0.33 -0.78
C VAL A 194 -29.51 0.05 -2.21
N SER A 195 -29.61 -1.25 -2.53
CA SER A 195 -30.65 -1.79 -3.42
C SER A 195 -31.35 -2.93 -2.70
N ASN A 196 -32.19 -2.57 -1.72
CA ASN A 196 -33.30 -3.38 -1.22
C ASN A 196 -34.54 -2.49 -1.22
#